data_AF-A0A2H5VC87-F1
#
_entry.id   AF-A0A2H5VC87-F1
#
_cell.length_a   1.000
_cell.length_b   1.000
_cell.length_c   1.000
_cell.angle_alpha   90.00
_cell.angle_beta   90.00
_cell.angle_gamma   90.00
#
_symmetry.space_group_name_H-M   'P 1'
#
loop_
_entity.id
_entity.type
_entity.pdbx_description
1 polymer ?
#
loop_
_entity_poly.entity_id
_entity_poly.type
_entity_poly.pdbx_seq_one_letter_code
_entity_poly.pdbx_strand_id
1 'polypeptide(L)'
;MRELRYAGLFPPLKAPHHKPYVRMDEVKVDDVRQGVVVRRMRDGYYVDVGLDEPVLLEHADKVKVGERVSVIFTSPYPDLRCRIAREGEIKGYWGYHVRYAGTASDLLKGLSSKKKGGESLAIITSKLGRPVREIEHDIAMARDMMLIFGSPYKDVYEIAGNVRIDMPTYNFFPMQKVESVRLEEAILGCLAVVNYIKS
;
A
#
# COMPACT_ATOMS: atom_id res chain seq x y z
N MET A 1 10.50 -14.23 16.28
CA MET A 1 11.14 -13.08 15.60
C MET A 1 11.63 -12.10 16.65
N ARG A 2 12.95 -11.94 16.81
CA ARG A 2 13.56 -10.98 17.76
C ARG A 2 13.53 -9.55 17.22
N GLU A 3 13.36 -9.41 15.92
CA GLU A 3 13.39 -8.19 15.12
C GLU A 3 12.14 -7.33 15.37
N LEU A 4 10.98 -7.96 15.63
CA LEU A 4 9.69 -7.28 15.82
C LEU A 4 9.30 -7.08 17.30
N ARG A 5 10.21 -7.37 18.24
CA ARG A 5 9.90 -7.34 19.68
C ARG A 5 9.44 -5.98 20.21
N TYR A 6 9.80 -4.90 19.52
CA TYR A 6 9.42 -3.52 19.85
C TYR A 6 8.40 -2.93 18.88
N ALA A 7 7.84 -3.72 17.95
CA ALA A 7 6.85 -3.22 17.00
C ALA A 7 5.58 -2.68 17.69
N GLY A 8 5.28 -3.15 18.90
CA GLY A 8 4.18 -2.61 19.71
C GLY A 8 4.40 -1.18 20.23
N LEU A 9 5.60 -0.61 20.11
CA LEU A 9 5.89 0.78 20.45
C LEU A 9 5.57 1.75 19.31
N PHE A 10 5.29 1.25 18.10
CA PHE A 10 4.91 2.12 17.01
C PHE A 10 3.57 2.82 17.30
N PRO A 11 3.43 4.11 16.94
CA PRO A 11 2.15 4.80 17.04
C PRO A 11 1.03 4.01 16.34
N PRO A 12 -0.16 3.90 16.96
CA PRO A 12 -1.24 3.15 16.35
C PRO A 12 -1.71 3.84 15.08
N LEU A 13 -1.77 3.09 13.99
CA LEU A 13 -2.45 3.53 12.77
C LEU A 13 -3.95 3.28 12.94
N LYS A 14 -4.78 4.31 12.79
CA LYS A 14 -6.25 4.18 12.75
C LYS A 14 -6.75 4.26 11.31
N ALA A 15 -6.33 3.30 10.49
CA ALA A 15 -6.77 3.23 9.09
C ALA A 15 -8.17 2.60 8.97
N PRO A 16 -8.93 2.85 7.88
CA PRO A 16 -10.29 2.34 7.72
C PRO A 16 -10.44 0.81 7.83
N HIS A 17 -9.38 0.06 7.49
CA HIS A 17 -9.33 -1.40 7.59
C HIS A 17 -8.95 -1.91 8.99
N HIS A 18 -8.51 -1.05 9.91
CA HIS A 18 -8.28 -1.38 11.32
C HIS A 18 -9.59 -1.25 12.09
N LYS A 19 -10.56 -2.09 11.72
CA LYS A 19 -11.89 -2.10 12.35
C LYS A 19 -11.76 -2.57 13.81
N PRO A 20 -12.40 -1.87 14.76
CA PRO A 20 -12.43 -2.33 16.13
C PRO A 20 -13.18 -3.67 16.23
N TYR A 21 -12.91 -4.38 17.32
CA TYR A 21 -13.73 -5.52 17.71
C TYR A 21 -15.17 -5.06 17.95
N VAL A 22 -16.11 -5.90 17.52
CA VAL A 22 -17.55 -5.84 17.82
C VAL A 22 -18.02 -7.27 18.04
N ARG A 23 -19.14 -7.47 18.72
CA ARG A 23 -19.74 -8.80 18.85
C ARG A 23 -20.32 -9.25 17.51
N MET A 24 -20.38 -10.56 17.26
CA MET A 24 -20.86 -11.09 15.98
C MET A 24 -22.30 -10.67 15.63
N ASP A 25 -23.16 -10.45 16.62
CA ASP A 25 -24.55 -9.98 16.46
C ASP A 25 -24.66 -8.50 16.06
N GLU A 26 -23.58 -7.73 16.18
CA GLU A 26 -23.51 -6.32 15.78
C GLU A 26 -22.99 -6.12 14.36
N VAL A 27 -22.48 -7.19 13.73
CA VAL A 27 -21.99 -7.16 12.35
C VAL A 27 -23.16 -7.06 11.38
N LYS A 28 -23.05 -6.14 10.43
CA LYS A 28 -24.07 -5.93 9.40
C LYS A 28 -23.68 -6.60 8.10
N VAL A 29 -24.69 -6.96 7.30
CA VAL A 29 -24.49 -7.29 5.89
C VAL A 29 -23.81 -6.11 5.22
N ASP A 30 -22.89 -6.40 4.30
CA ASP A 30 -22.01 -5.45 3.61
C ASP A 30 -20.90 -4.81 4.47
N ASP A 31 -20.79 -5.17 5.76
CA ASP A 31 -19.61 -4.78 6.53
C ASP A 31 -18.34 -5.37 5.89
N VAL A 32 -17.26 -4.60 5.94
CA VAL A 32 -15.98 -4.99 5.35
C VAL A 32 -14.92 -5.12 6.45
N ARG A 33 -14.22 -6.26 6.46
CA ARG A 33 -13.10 -6.53 7.37
C ARG A 33 -11.94 -7.17 6.63
N GLN A 34 -10.73 -6.98 7.16
CA GLN A 34 -9.59 -7.80 6.80
C GLN A 34 -9.55 -9.05 7.68
N GLY A 35 -9.12 -10.16 7.12
CA GLY A 35 -8.95 -11.39 7.87
C GLY A 35 -7.89 -12.30 7.31
N VAL A 36 -7.61 -13.36 8.04
CA VAL A 36 -6.66 -14.42 7.66
C VAL A 36 -7.41 -15.74 7.60
N VAL A 37 -7.20 -16.48 6.52
CA VAL A 37 -7.82 -17.80 6.35
C VAL A 37 -7.13 -18.76 7.30
N VAL A 38 -7.85 -19.28 8.29
CA VAL A 38 -7.26 -20.05 9.40
C VAL A 38 -7.38 -21.56 9.22
N ARG A 39 -8.42 -22.05 8.56
CA ARG A 39 -8.64 -23.49 8.36
C ARG A 39 -9.59 -23.79 7.20
N ARG A 40 -9.56 -25.04 6.75
CA ARG A 40 -10.53 -25.64 5.84
C ARG A 40 -11.27 -26.76 6.55
N MET A 41 -12.60 -26.76 6.44
CA MET A 41 -13.49 -27.78 6.97
C MET A 41 -14.31 -28.40 5.82
N ARG A 42 -15.27 -29.27 6.13
CA ARG A 42 -16.10 -29.97 5.13
C ARG A 42 -16.99 -29.02 4.33
N ASP A 43 -17.44 -27.97 4.99
CA ASP A 43 -18.38 -26.94 4.52
C ASP A 43 -17.70 -25.73 3.87
N GLY A 44 -16.39 -25.54 4.04
CA GLY A 44 -15.66 -24.48 3.37
C GLY A 44 -14.38 -24.03 4.09
N TYR A 45 -13.92 -22.83 3.73
CA TYR A 45 -12.82 -22.18 4.42
C TYR A 45 -13.35 -21.25 5.51
N TYR A 46 -12.58 -21.10 6.58
CA TYR A 46 -12.90 -20.19 7.67
C TYR A 46 -11.86 -19.09 7.76
N VAL A 47 -12.31 -17.86 7.97
CA VAL A 47 -11.48 -16.67 8.05
C VAL A 47 -11.62 -16.03 9.44
N ASP A 48 -10.49 -15.78 10.09
CA ASP A 48 -10.44 -14.94 11.30
C ASP A 48 -10.43 -13.47 10.86
N VAL A 49 -11.47 -12.73 11.25
CA VAL A 49 -11.70 -11.32 10.91
C VAL A 49 -11.68 -10.41 12.15
N GLY A 50 -11.10 -10.88 13.25
CA GLY A 50 -11.00 -10.14 14.51
C GLY A 50 -12.33 -10.01 15.24
N LEU A 51 -13.13 -11.08 15.24
CA LEU A 51 -14.39 -11.23 15.99
C LEU A 51 -14.28 -12.41 16.98
N ASP A 52 -15.39 -12.80 17.59
CA ASP A 52 -15.44 -13.89 18.58
C ASP A 52 -14.98 -15.24 17.99
N GLU A 53 -15.41 -15.56 16.76
CA GLU A 53 -15.10 -16.81 16.09
C GLU A 53 -14.80 -16.60 14.60
N PRO A 54 -14.00 -17.51 13.97
CA PRO A 54 -13.80 -17.50 12.52
C PRO A 54 -15.11 -17.65 11.74
N VAL A 55 -15.24 -16.90 10.65
CA VAL A 55 -16.45 -16.82 9.82
C VAL A 55 -16.30 -17.71 8.60
N LEU A 56 -17.39 -18.36 8.18
CA LEU A 56 -17.40 -19.17 6.97
C LEU A 56 -17.24 -18.29 5.72
N LEU A 57 -16.28 -18.68 4.87
CA LEU A 57 -15.94 -18.00 3.62
C LEU A 57 -16.60 -18.73 2.44
N GLU A 58 -17.56 -18.07 1.82
CA GLU A 58 -18.30 -18.56 0.66
C GLU A 58 -17.46 -18.46 -0.62
N HIS A 59 -17.68 -19.42 -1.54
CA HIS A 59 -17.07 -19.43 -2.87
C HIS A 59 -15.52 -19.36 -2.88
N ALA A 60 -14.89 -20.01 -1.91
CA ALA A 60 -13.45 -19.95 -1.64
C ALA A 60 -12.61 -21.02 -2.37
N ASP A 61 -12.85 -21.24 -3.66
CA ASP A 61 -12.26 -22.37 -4.41
C ASP A 61 -10.73 -22.29 -4.59
N LYS A 62 -10.14 -21.09 -4.48
CA LYS A 62 -8.72 -20.82 -4.78
C LYS A 62 -7.92 -20.28 -3.58
N VAL A 63 -8.47 -20.37 -2.38
CA VAL A 63 -7.91 -19.75 -1.18
C VAL A 63 -6.99 -20.72 -0.44
N LYS A 64 -5.94 -20.20 0.19
CA LYS A 64 -5.01 -20.99 1.02
C LYS A 64 -5.09 -20.59 2.49
N VAL A 65 -4.86 -21.57 3.38
CA VAL A 65 -4.66 -21.29 4.81
C VAL A 65 -3.42 -20.39 4.98
N GLY A 66 -3.53 -19.37 5.82
CA GLY A 66 -2.54 -18.32 6.03
C GLY A 66 -2.68 -17.12 5.09
N GLU A 67 -3.58 -17.17 4.10
CA GLU A 67 -3.80 -16.07 3.17
C GLU A 67 -4.57 -14.92 3.83
N ARG A 68 -4.07 -13.69 3.65
CA ARG A 68 -4.77 -12.47 4.08
C ARG A 68 -5.78 -12.05 3.02
N VAL A 69 -7.04 -11.94 3.40
CA VAL A 69 -8.16 -11.59 2.52
C VAL A 69 -8.92 -10.39 3.06
N SER A 70 -9.56 -9.63 2.17
CA SER A 70 -10.59 -8.66 2.57
C SER A 70 -11.94 -9.28 2.26
N VAL A 71 -12.85 -9.24 3.23
CA VAL A 71 -14.14 -9.91 3.13
C VAL A 71 -15.29 -8.93 3.29
N ILE A 72 -16.42 -9.28 2.68
CA ILE A 72 -17.71 -8.60 2.81
C ILE A 72 -18.69 -9.60 3.42
N PHE A 73 -19.37 -9.22 4.49
CA PHE A 73 -20.37 -10.07 5.14
C PHE A 73 -21.62 -10.20 4.26
N THR A 74 -22.10 -11.44 4.09
CA THR A 74 -23.20 -11.79 3.17
C THR A 74 -24.49 -12.16 3.91
N SER A 75 -24.41 -12.50 5.20
CA SER A 75 -25.55 -12.85 6.05
C SER A 75 -25.36 -12.29 7.46
N PRO A 76 -26.43 -12.11 8.26
CA PRO A 76 -26.33 -11.73 9.66
C PRO A 76 -26.11 -12.95 10.59
N TYR A 77 -25.74 -12.68 11.85
CA TYR A 77 -25.78 -13.67 12.92
C TYR A 77 -27.20 -14.25 13.12
N PRO A 78 -27.39 -15.55 13.46
CA PRO A 78 -26.39 -16.54 13.90
C PRO A 78 -25.63 -17.26 12.78
N ASP A 79 -26.10 -17.21 11.54
CA ASP A 79 -25.45 -17.89 10.41
C ASP A 79 -24.54 -16.91 9.65
N LEU A 80 -23.57 -16.32 10.36
CA LEU A 80 -22.68 -15.29 9.83
C LEU A 80 -21.75 -15.88 8.75
N ARG A 81 -21.82 -15.33 7.54
CA ARG A 81 -21.02 -15.74 6.37
C ARG A 81 -20.41 -14.52 5.71
N CYS A 82 -19.34 -14.75 4.97
CA CYS A 82 -18.70 -13.70 4.20
C CYS A 82 -18.12 -14.25 2.89
N ARG A 83 -17.78 -13.34 1.98
CA ARG A 83 -17.09 -13.66 0.72
C ARG A 83 -15.89 -12.74 0.55
N ILE A 84 -14.93 -13.15 -0.27
CA ILE A 84 -13.82 -12.27 -0.66
C ILE A 84 -14.36 -11.08 -1.45
N ALA A 85 -13.92 -9.88 -1.09
CA ALA A 85 -14.19 -8.65 -1.81
C ALA A 85 -13.55 -8.68 -3.20
N ARG A 86 -14.30 -8.33 -4.23
CA ARG A 86 -13.81 -8.16 -5.59
C ARG A 86 -13.14 -6.81 -5.76
N GLU A 87 -12.35 -6.69 -6.82
CA GLU A 87 -11.70 -5.44 -7.18
C GLU A 87 -12.73 -4.31 -7.33
N GLY A 88 -12.46 -3.18 -6.68
CA GLY A 88 -13.31 -1.99 -6.72
C GLY A 88 -14.56 -2.02 -5.83
N GLU A 89 -14.88 -3.11 -5.11
CA GLU A 89 -16.02 -3.13 -4.18
C GLU A 89 -15.76 -2.30 -2.93
N ILE A 90 -14.53 -2.38 -2.39
CA ILE A 90 -14.12 -1.57 -1.24
C ILE A 90 -13.76 -0.17 -1.73
N LYS A 91 -14.51 0.82 -1.26
CA LYS A 91 -14.27 2.23 -1.58
C LYS A 91 -13.37 2.89 -0.54
N GLY A 92 -12.49 3.78 -1.00
CA GLY A 92 -11.57 4.52 -0.14
C GLY A 92 -10.28 3.78 0.20
N TYR A 93 -9.52 4.33 1.14
CA TYR A 93 -8.21 3.79 1.51
C TYR A 93 -8.31 2.47 2.29
N TRP A 94 -7.69 1.42 1.76
CA TRP A 94 -7.71 0.07 2.36
C TRP A 94 -6.32 -0.49 2.70
N GLY A 95 -5.40 0.42 3.05
CA GLY A 95 -4.03 0.05 3.39
C GLY A 95 -3.10 -0.01 2.19
N TYR A 96 -1.98 -0.71 2.36
CA TYR A 96 -0.97 -0.88 1.32
C TYR A 96 -0.44 -2.32 1.30
N HIS A 97 0.18 -2.68 0.18
CA HIS A 97 0.90 -3.92 0.02
C HIS A 97 2.40 -3.65 0.03
N VAL A 98 3.13 -4.43 0.83
CA VAL A 98 4.59 -4.41 0.83
C VAL A 98 5.08 -5.44 -0.18
N ARG A 99 5.93 -5.02 -1.10
CA ARG A 99 6.62 -5.90 -2.05
C ARG A 99 8.12 -5.81 -1.81
N TYR A 100 8.77 -6.96 -1.72
CA TYR A 100 10.21 -7.05 -1.63
C TYR A 100 10.77 -7.38 -3.01
N ALA A 101 11.81 -6.64 -3.42
CA ALA A 101 12.62 -6.96 -4.58
C ALA A 101 14.01 -7.39 -4.11
N GLY A 102 14.60 -8.40 -4.76
CA GLY A 102 15.92 -8.93 -4.38
C GLY A 102 17.04 -7.92 -4.61
N THR A 103 16.94 -7.10 -5.65
CA THR A 103 17.88 -6.01 -5.94
C THR A 103 17.15 -4.76 -6.43
N ALA A 104 17.79 -3.59 -6.29
CA ALA A 104 17.29 -2.35 -6.88
C ALA A 104 17.21 -2.45 -8.42
N SER A 105 18.13 -3.18 -9.03
CA SER A 105 18.09 -3.47 -10.47
C SER A 105 16.81 -4.19 -10.87
N ASP A 106 16.40 -5.20 -10.11
CA ASP A 106 15.18 -5.97 -10.42
C ASP A 106 13.91 -5.15 -10.18
N LEU A 107 13.94 -4.23 -9.22
CA LEU A 107 12.84 -3.28 -9.02
C LEU A 107 12.73 -2.29 -10.19
N LEU A 108 13.87 -1.78 -10.68
CA LEU A 108 13.93 -0.77 -11.73
C LEU A 108 13.73 -1.37 -13.13
N LYS A 109 14.13 -2.62 -13.35
CA LYS A 109 13.89 -3.35 -14.60
C LYS A 109 12.39 -3.51 -14.84
N GLY A 110 11.88 -2.85 -15.87
CA GLY A 110 10.46 -2.90 -16.25
C GLY A 110 9.63 -1.72 -15.72
N LEU A 111 10.23 -0.83 -14.92
CA LEU A 111 9.65 0.48 -14.65
C LEU A 111 9.98 1.41 -15.83
N SER A 112 8.95 1.84 -16.54
CA SER A 112 9.04 2.89 -17.56
C SER A 112 8.41 4.16 -17.00
N SER A 113 8.99 5.32 -17.31
CA SER A 113 8.47 6.64 -16.93
C SER A 113 7.05 6.89 -17.45
N LYS A 114 6.66 6.19 -18.52
CA LYS A 114 5.29 6.15 -19.06
C LYS A 114 4.93 4.71 -19.44
N LYS A 115 3.87 4.15 -18.84
CA LYS A 115 3.17 3.01 -19.42
C LYS A 115 2.29 3.48 -20.57
N LYS A 116 2.09 2.63 -21.60
CA LYS A 116 1.19 2.91 -22.72
C LYS A 116 -0.17 3.35 -22.17
N GLY A 117 -0.60 4.57 -22.51
CA GLY A 117 -1.86 5.17 -22.04
C GLY A 117 -1.69 6.55 -21.38
N GLY A 118 -0.49 6.93 -20.93
CA GLY A 118 -0.22 8.27 -20.37
C GLY A 118 -0.73 8.50 -18.94
N GLU A 119 -1.26 7.47 -18.30
CA GLU A 119 -1.93 7.57 -16.99
C GLU A 119 -1.04 7.26 -15.79
N SER A 120 0.16 6.72 -16.01
CA SER A 120 1.12 6.39 -14.94
C SER A 120 2.36 7.29 -15.00
N LEU A 121 2.75 7.86 -13.86
CA LEU A 121 3.91 8.75 -13.71
C LEU A 121 4.90 8.16 -12.69
N ALA A 122 6.10 7.79 -13.15
CA ALA A 122 7.19 7.36 -12.28
C ALA A 122 8.28 8.44 -12.19
N ILE A 123 8.66 8.81 -10.97
CA ILE A 123 9.59 9.92 -10.68
C ILE A 123 10.65 9.45 -9.69
N ILE A 124 11.91 9.81 -9.95
CA ILE A 124 12.96 9.77 -8.92
C ILE A 124 12.94 11.08 -8.14
N THR A 125 13.02 10.97 -6.82
CA THR A 125 13.16 12.10 -5.91
C THR A 125 14.64 12.29 -5.57
N SER A 126 15.19 13.48 -5.86
CA SER A 126 16.58 13.82 -5.52
C SER A 126 16.75 15.34 -5.41
N LYS A 127 17.66 15.78 -4.53
CA LYS A 127 18.06 17.19 -4.41
C LYS A 127 18.71 17.74 -5.68
N LEU A 128 19.28 16.86 -6.52
CA LEU A 128 19.91 17.20 -7.81
C LEU A 128 18.89 17.26 -8.96
N GLY A 129 17.63 16.91 -8.70
CA GLY A 129 16.56 16.94 -9.70
C GLY A 129 16.09 18.35 -10.04
N ARG A 130 15.32 18.44 -11.13
CA ARG A 130 14.63 19.69 -11.51
C ARG A 130 13.56 20.03 -10.47
N PRO A 131 13.23 21.31 -10.24
CA PRO A 131 12.17 21.69 -9.31
C PRO A 131 10.81 20.99 -9.62
N VAL A 132 10.15 20.43 -8.61
CA VAL A 132 8.85 19.73 -8.76
C VAL A 132 7.77 20.60 -9.42
N ARG A 133 7.83 21.93 -9.25
CA ARG A 133 6.93 22.89 -9.89
C ARG A 133 6.85 22.76 -11.42
N GLU A 134 7.90 22.21 -12.05
CA GLU A 134 7.94 21.99 -13.51
C GLU A 134 7.02 20.85 -13.99
N ILE A 135 6.50 20.02 -13.06
CA ILE A 135 5.65 18.86 -13.38
C ILE A 135 4.32 18.84 -12.63
N GLU A 136 3.88 19.97 -12.06
CA GLU A 136 2.61 20.02 -11.33
C GLU A 136 1.43 19.54 -12.19
N HIS A 137 1.38 19.94 -13.46
CA HIS A 137 0.35 19.48 -14.39
C HIS A 137 0.39 17.95 -14.60
N ASP A 138 1.58 17.37 -14.77
CA ASP A 138 1.73 15.92 -14.96
C ASP A 138 1.33 15.16 -13.68
N ILE A 139 1.67 15.70 -12.51
CA ILE A 139 1.26 15.16 -11.20
C ILE A 139 -0.26 15.20 -11.05
N ALA A 140 -0.90 16.32 -11.42
CA ALA A 140 -2.35 16.47 -11.34
C ALA A 140 -3.08 15.44 -12.23
N MET A 141 -2.60 15.24 -13.47
CA MET A 141 -3.25 14.36 -14.45
C MET A 141 -2.94 12.87 -14.28
N ALA A 142 -1.86 12.50 -13.58
CA ALA A 142 -1.49 11.10 -13.38
C ALA A 142 -2.57 10.32 -12.60
N ARG A 143 -3.05 9.19 -13.11
CA ARG A 143 -3.92 8.28 -12.34
C ARG A 143 -3.12 7.44 -11.35
N ASP A 144 -2.00 6.89 -11.83
CA ASP A 144 -1.06 6.12 -11.03
C ASP A 144 0.25 6.87 -10.89
N MET A 145 0.83 6.86 -9.69
CA MET A 145 2.12 7.50 -9.45
C MET A 145 3.06 6.58 -8.69
N MET A 146 4.34 6.63 -9.07
CA MET A 146 5.42 5.96 -8.37
C MET A 146 6.49 7.00 -8.02
N LEU A 147 6.73 7.17 -6.72
CA LEU A 147 7.83 7.97 -6.20
C LEU A 147 8.95 7.03 -5.78
N ILE A 148 10.15 7.26 -6.32
CA ILE A 148 11.34 6.46 -6.06
C ILE A 148 12.28 7.30 -5.21
N PHE A 149 12.69 6.75 -4.08
CA PHE A 149 13.55 7.41 -3.11
C PHE A 149 14.89 6.68 -3.02
N GLY A 150 15.95 7.46 -2.86
CA GLY A 150 17.25 6.94 -2.47
C GLY A 150 17.29 6.53 -1.00
N SER A 151 18.48 6.18 -0.53
CA SER A 151 18.75 6.01 0.89
C SER A 151 19.26 7.33 1.50
N PRO A 152 19.36 7.44 2.84
CA PRO A 152 19.94 8.63 3.47
C PRO A 152 21.36 8.98 3.00
N TYR A 153 22.12 7.99 2.49
CA TYR A 153 23.54 8.15 2.14
C TYR A 153 23.86 7.95 0.67
N LYS A 154 22.93 7.39 -0.12
CA LYS A 154 23.14 7.05 -1.53
C LYS A 154 21.91 7.42 -2.34
N ASP A 155 22.10 8.17 -3.41
CA ASP A 155 21.03 8.48 -4.36
C ASP A 155 20.59 7.22 -5.14
N VAL A 156 19.43 7.27 -5.79
CA VAL A 156 18.87 6.17 -6.59
C VAL A 156 19.85 5.69 -7.65
N TYR A 157 20.57 6.61 -8.31
CA TYR A 157 21.57 6.28 -9.32
C TYR A 157 22.76 5.50 -8.75
N GLU A 158 23.20 5.80 -7.53
CA GLU A 158 24.28 5.06 -6.86
C GLU A 158 23.84 3.65 -6.45
N ILE A 159 22.58 3.52 -6.02
CA ILE A 159 21.99 2.23 -5.64
C ILE A 159 21.77 1.35 -6.88
N ALA A 160 21.38 1.97 -8.01
CA ALA A 160 21.10 1.27 -9.25
C ALA A 160 22.36 0.78 -9.99
N GLY A 161 23.53 1.38 -9.73
CA GLY A 161 24.78 1.04 -10.41
C GLY A 161 24.68 1.26 -11.92
N ASN A 162 24.92 0.19 -12.70
CA ASN A 162 24.93 0.27 -14.18
C ASN A 162 23.54 0.10 -14.82
N VAL A 163 22.46 0.10 -14.04
CA VAL A 163 21.10 -0.05 -14.59
C VAL A 163 20.70 1.25 -15.26
N ARG A 164 20.26 1.16 -16.52
CA ARG A 164 19.69 2.29 -17.24
C ARG A 164 18.39 2.73 -16.54
N ILE A 165 18.35 3.98 -16.12
CA ILE A 165 17.15 4.59 -15.54
C ILE A 165 16.63 5.68 -16.49
N ASP A 166 15.43 5.46 -17.03
CA ASP A 166 14.76 6.41 -17.93
C ASP A 166 13.69 7.26 -17.20
N MET A 167 13.65 7.19 -15.87
CA MET A 167 12.74 7.99 -15.04
C MET A 167 13.28 9.41 -14.84
N PRO A 168 12.44 10.45 -15.01
CA PRO A 168 12.85 11.81 -14.73
C PRO A 168 13.03 12.02 -13.22
N THR A 169 13.94 12.94 -12.89
CA THR A 169 14.35 13.22 -11.52
C THR A 169 13.94 14.63 -11.12
N TYR A 170 13.21 14.75 -10.01
CA TYR A 170 12.70 16.02 -9.50
C TYR A 170 13.02 16.23 -8.02
N ASN A 171 13.24 17.49 -7.67
CA ASN A 171 13.46 17.97 -6.32
C ASN A 171 12.16 18.54 -5.75
N PHE A 172 11.65 17.88 -4.71
CA PHE A 172 10.45 18.27 -3.95
C PHE A 172 10.74 19.25 -2.81
N PHE A 173 12.02 19.47 -2.49
CA PHE A 173 12.48 20.35 -1.41
C PHE A 173 13.46 21.41 -1.96
N PRO A 174 13.00 22.30 -2.86
CA PRO A 174 13.85 23.37 -3.34
C PRO A 174 14.32 24.22 -2.14
N MET A 175 15.59 24.61 -2.15
CA MET A 175 16.18 25.42 -1.08
C MET A 175 16.07 24.79 0.32
N GLN A 176 16.19 23.45 0.46
CA GLN A 176 16.03 22.71 1.73
C GLN A 176 16.83 23.22 2.95
N LYS A 177 17.87 24.06 2.76
CA LYS A 177 18.74 24.65 3.81
C LYS A 177 19.42 23.67 4.77
N VAL A 178 19.30 22.37 4.52
CA VAL A 178 20.00 21.29 5.21
C VAL A 178 20.84 20.51 4.20
N GLU A 179 21.85 19.78 4.67
CA GLU A 179 22.72 18.99 3.78
C GLU A 179 21.97 17.80 3.12
N SER A 180 21.12 17.14 3.91
CA SER A 180 20.29 16.00 3.51
C SER A 180 18.93 16.04 4.21
N VAL A 181 17.87 15.66 3.50
CA VAL A 181 16.55 15.36 4.05
C VAL A 181 16.49 13.85 4.30
N ARG A 182 16.08 13.41 5.50
CA ARG A 182 16.00 11.98 5.80
C ARG A 182 14.90 11.31 4.98
N LEU A 183 14.98 9.99 4.80
CA LEU A 183 14.02 9.25 3.95
C LEU A 183 12.58 9.40 4.46
N GLU A 184 12.37 9.29 5.78
CA GLU A 184 11.07 9.44 6.42
C GLU A 184 10.48 10.86 6.27
N GLU A 185 11.34 11.90 6.32
CA GLU A 185 10.95 13.30 6.09
C GLU A 185 10.62 13.52 4.60
N ALA A 186 11.43 12.94 3.71
CA ALA A 186 11.25 13.01 2.27
C ALA A 186 9.95 12.34 1.81
N ILE A 187 9.65 11.14 2.33
CA ILE A 187 8.39 10.43 2.03
C ILE A 187 7.19 11.31 2.41
N LEU A 188 7.17 11.84 3.63
CA LEU A 188 6.06 12.66 4.11
C LEU A 188 5.92 13.96 3.31
N GLY A 189 7.01 14.69 3.08
CA GLY A 189 6.96 15.95 2.35
C GLY A 189 6.63 15.79 0.87
N CYS A 190 7.20 14.79 0.19
CA CYS A 190 6.83 14.50 -1.20
C CYS A 190 5.35 14.13 -1.34
N LEU A 191 4.83 13.27 -0.45
CA LEU A 191 3.41 12.91 -0.46
C LEU A 191 2.50 14.10 -0.13
N ALA A 192 2.92 15.01 0.75
CA ALA A 192 2.17 16.23 1.05
C ALA A 192 2.08 17.16 -0.16
N VAL A 193 3.18 17.35 -0.90
CA VAL A 193 3.20 18.12 -2.15
C VAL A 193 2.31 17.48 -3.21
N VAL A 194 2.43 16.16 -3.42
CA VAL A 194 1.56 15.44 -4.37
C VAL A 194 0.09 15.57 -3.97
N ASN A 195 -0.23 15.42 -2.68
CA ASN A 195 -1.59 15.57 -2.18
C ASN A 195 -2.15 16.98 -2.43
N TYR A 196 -1.35 18.02 -2.20
CA TYR A 196 -1.73 19.41 -2.47
C TYR A 196 -1.98 19.67 -3.97
N ILE A 197 -1.18 19.10 -4.86
CA ILE A 197 -1.36 19.28 -6.31
C ILE A 197 -2.59 18.51 -6.83
N LYS A 198 -2.94 17.39 -6.19
CA LYS A 198 -4.06 16.53 -6.60
C LYS A 198 -5.41 16.89 -5.97
N SER A 199 -5.41 17.67 -4.89
CA SER A 199 -6.63 18.15 -4.22
C SER A 199 -7.31 19.26 -5.01
#